data_AF-A0A1I2DUD6-F1
#
_entry.id   AF-A0A1I2DUD6-F1
#
_cell.length_a   1.000
_cell.length_b   1.000
_cell.length_c   1.000
_cell.angle_alpha   90.00
_cell.angle_beta   90.00
_cell.angle_gamma   90.00
#
_symmetry.space_group_name_H-M   'P 1'
#
loop_
_entity.id
_entity.type
_entity.pdbx_description
1 polymer ?
#
loop_
_entity_poly.entity_id
_entity_poly.type
_entity_poly.pdbx_seq_one_letter_code
_entity_poly.pdbx_strand_id
1 'polypeptide(L)'
;MIRLSTLLSRSAAAVLLGSLLVLAGCHRGATKDEAVQTAQMQGKFDATVEAYKSGQFMVDGAVLSALDTGSHFAYLKDQGKLPKTVLLIPSDESKVRKAHLEFMARMQLDYGFAVYYDDGGTLKKINPVETKARNLEDYHAPVKMNDEMKGKEASSGGYDPSQR
;
A
#
# COMPACT_ATOMS: atom_id res chain seq x y z
N MET A 1 -10.18 55.76 -54.97
CA MET A 1 -11.11 54.62 -55.13
C MET A 1 -10.61 53.48 -54.25
N ILE A 2 -11.43 53.07 -53.28
CA ILE A 2 -11.12 52.12 -52.21
C ILE A 2 -11.51 50.72 -52.68
N ARG A 3 -10.57 49.90 -53.17
CA ARG A 3 -10.87 48.51 -53.60
C ARG A 3 -9.72 47.51 -53.34
N LEU A 4 -8.99 47.66 -52.23
CA LEU A 4 -7.98 46.65 -51.83
C LEU A 4 -8.14 46.12 -50.39
N SER A 5 -9.17 46.55 -49.66
CA SER A 5 -9.31 46.22 -48.24
C SER A 5 -10.19 44.98 -47.97
N THR A 6 -11.05 44.57 -48.91
CA THR A 6 -12.02 43.49 -48.67
C THR A 6 -11.47 42.07 -48.87
N LEU A 7 -10.36 41.90 -49.61
CA LEU A 7 -9.77 40.57 -49.85
C LEU A 7 -8.83 40.11 -48.73
N LEU A 8 -8.16 41.02 -48.02
CA LEU A 8 -7.31 40.65 -46.87
C LEU A 8 -8.10 40.28 -45.61
N SER A 9 -9.35 40.72 -45.47
CA SER A 9 -10.16 40.41 -44.28
C SER A 9 -10.63 38.95 -44.20
N ARG A 10 -10.72 38.26 -45.35
CA ARG A 10 -11.23 36.88 -45.41
C ARG A 10 -10.14 35.83 -45.18
N SER A 11 -8.89 36.15 -45.47
CA SER A 11 -7.73 35.26 -45.24
C SER A 11 -7.20 35.35 -43.81
N ALA A 12 -7.34 36.48 -43.12
CA ALA A 12 -6.96 36.61 -41.71
C ALA A 12 -7.86 35.80 -40.76
N ALA A 13 -9.16 35.71 -41.06
CA ALA A 13 -10.10 34.96 -40.23
C ALA A 13 -9.89 33.44 -40.28
N ALA A 14 -9.44 32.89 -41.40
CA ALA A 14 -9.20 31.46 -41.56
C ALA A 14 -7.95 30.96 -40.81
N VAL A 15 -6.92 31.80 -40.67
CA VAL A 15 -5.67 31.45 -39.97
C VAL A 15 -5.86 31.43 -38.45
N LEU A 16 -6.71 32.30 -37.90
CA LEU A 16 -7.02 32.34 -36.47
C LEU A 16 -7.93 31.16 -36.03
N LEU A 17 -8.78 30.65 -36.92
CA LEU A 17 -9.60 29.46 -36.65
C LEU A 17 -8.84 28.14 -36.83
N GLY A 18 -7.84 28.10 -37.73
CA GLY A 18 -7.00 26.91 -37.93
C GLY A 18 -6.01 26.64 -36.79
N SER A 19 -5.59 27.67 -36.06
CA SER A 19 -4.60 27.57 -34.98
C SER A 19 -5.15 27.01 -33.65
N LEU A 20 -6.47 26.97 -33.48
CA LEU A 20 -7.12 26.35 -32.32
C LEU A 20 -7.27 24.82 -32.44
N LEU A 21 -7.26 24.27 -33.67
CA LEU A 21 -7.38 22.82 -33.89
C LEU A 21 -6.05 22.07 -33.77
N VAL A 22 -4.91 22.75 -33.94
CA VAL A 22 -3.58 22.13 -33.78
C VAL A 22 -3.18 21.99 -32.30
N LEU A 23 -3.73 22.82 -31.40
CA LEU A 23 -3.51 22.67 -29.95
C LEU A 23 -4.34 21.57 -29.28
N ALA A 24 -5.37 21.04 -29.96
CA ALA A 24 -6.12 19.88 -29.48
C ALA A 24 -5.38 18.55 -29.72
N GLY A 25 -4.26 18.57 -30.45
CA GLY A 25 -3.49 17.37 -30.82
C GLY A 25 -2.39 16.95 -29.83
N CYS A 26 -2.02 17.78 -28.86
CA CYS A 26 -0.90 17.50 -27.95
C CYS A 26 -1.32 17.00 -26.56
N HIS A 27 -2.55 16.54 -26.40
CA HIS A 27 -2.98 15.83 -25.18
C HIS A 27 -3.80 14.57 -25.48
N ARG A 28 -3.35 13.81 -26.49
CA ARG A 28 -3.62 12.37 -26.55
C ARG A 28 -2.38 11.62 -26.07
N GLY A 29 -1.91 12.03 -24.89
CA GLY A 29 -0.83 11.38 -24.16
C GLY A 29 -1.36 10.07 -23.60
N ALA A 30 -0.72 8.98 -23.98
CA ALA A 30 -1.01 7.65 -23.51
C ALA A 30 -1.07 7.61 -21.97
N THR A 31 -2.14 7.08 -21.42
CA THR A 31 -2.09 6.43 -20.11
C THR A 31 -2.63 5.02 -20.27
N LYS A 32 -2.01 4.25 -21.18
CA LYS A 32 -1.85 2.83 -20.88
C LYS A 32 -0.88 2.81 -19.73
N ASP A 33 -1.29 2.24 -18.59
CA ASP A 33 -0.50 1.93 -17.41
C ASP A 33 1.00 1.85 -17.73
N GLU A 34 1.70 2.98 -17.67
CA GLU A 34 3.15 2.96 -17.57
C GLU A 34 3.37 2.59 -16.12
N ALA A 35 3.41 1.28 -15.87
CA ALA A 35 3.62 0.68 -14.58
C ALA A 35 4.84 1.38 -13.95
N VAL A 36 4.57 2.32 -13.04
CA VAL A 36 5.61 3.14 -12.43
C VAL A 36 6.49 2.18 -11.66
N GLN A 37 7.77 2.12 -12.02
CA GLN A 37 8.68 1.19 -11.36
C GLN A 37 8.96 1.65 -9.95
N THR A 38 8.80 0.75 -8.97
CA THR A 38 8.99 1.03 -7.55
C THR A 38 10.36 1.65 -7.26
N ALA A 39 11.41 1.15 -7.92
CA ALA A 39 12.78 1.63 -7.76
C ALA A 39 12.96 3.12 -8.15
N GLN A 40 12.15 3.65 -9.07
CA GLN A 40 12.21 5.06 -9.47
C GLN A 40 11.51 5.99 -8.47
N MET A 41 10.66 5.44 -7.60
CA MET A 41 9.86 6.18 -6.63
C MET A 41 10.36 6.02 -5.19
N GLN A 42 11.27 5.09 -4.95
CA GLN A 42 11.91 4.86 -3.65
C GLN A 42 12.66 6.14 -3.23
N GLY A 43 12.19 6.82 -2.18
CA GLY A 43 12.64 8.15 -1.76
C GLY A 43 11.65 9.29 -1.98
N LYS A 44 10.50 9.03 -2.62
CA LYS A 44 9.35 9.96 -2.68
C LYS A 44 8.30 9.73 -1.59
N PHE A 45 8.49 8.68 -0.79
CA PHE A 45 7.60 8.30 0.30
C PHE A 45 8.16 8.80 1.63
N ASP A 46 7.28 9.16 2.55
CA ASP A 46 7.66 9.69 3.86
C ASP A 46 8.22 8.57 4.77
N ALA A 47 7.74 7.34 4.59
CA ALA A 47 8.22 6.16 5.29
C ALA A 47 8.27 4.94 4.35
N THR A 48 9.22 4.04 4.60
CA THR A 48 9.33 2.75 3.93
C THR A 48 9.30 1.65 4.98
N VAL A 49 8.50 0.61 4.73
CA VAL A 49 8.34 -0.56 5.57
C VAL A 49 8.60 -1.79 4.70
N GLU A 50 9.30 -2.78 5.24
CA GLU A 50 9.55 -4.01 4.50
C GLU A 50 8.65 -5.14 5.00
N ALA A 51 8.21 -5.99 4.07
CA ALA A 51 7.44 -7.18 4.39
C ALA A 51 8.33 -8.23 5.06
N TYR A 52 7.89 -8.83 6.16
CA TYR A 52 8.62 -9.90 6.87
C TYR A 52 7.81 -11.20 6.93
N LYS A 53 8.35 -12.23 7.57
CA LYS A 53 7.70 -13.54 7.67
C LYS A 53 6.38 -13.44 8.44
N SER A 54 5.39 -14.23 8.00
CA SER A 54 4.13 -14.42 8.71
C SER A 54 3.26 -13.17 8.88
N GLY A 55 3.31 -12.20 7.97
CA GLY A 55 2.48 -11.00 8.08
C GLY A 55 3.10 -9.87 8.92
N GLN A 56 4.32 -10.09 9.42
CA GLN A 56 5.10 -9.10 10.17
C GLN A 56 5.76 -8.09 9.24
N PHE A 57 6.34 -7.04 9.83
CA PHE A 57 6.98 -5.96 9.11
C PHE A 57 8.38 -5.68 9.67
N MET A 58 9.30 -5.26 8.81
CA MET A 58 10.56 -4.65 9.23
C MET A 58 10.38 -3.13 9.19
N VAL A 59 10.54 -2.48 10.33
CA VAL A 59 10.44 -1.03 10.50
C VAL A 59 11.72 -0.55 11.17
N ASP A 60 12.49 0.33 10.52
CA ASP A 60 13.77 0.86 11.02
C ASP A 60 14.76 -0.22 11.50
N GLY A 61 14.77 -1.38 10.85
CA GLY A 61 15.63 -2.51 11.19
C GLY A 61 15.13 -3.40 12.34
N ALA A 62 13.92 -3.14 12.86
CA ALA A 62 13.25 -3.97 13.86
C ALA A 62 12.09 -4.76 13.23
N VAL A 63 11.98 -6.04 13.59
CA VAL A 63 10.83 -6.88 13.21
C VAL A 63 9.68 -6.62 14.18
N LEU A 64 8.54 -6.19 13.65
CA LEU A 64 7.34 -5.86 14.40
C LEU A 64 6.15 -6.69 13.91
N SER A 65 5.26 -7.05 14.82
CA SER A 65 3.94 -7.59 14.48
C SER A 65 3.09 -6.52 13.78
N ALA A 66 1.98 -6.92 13.16
CA ALA A 66 1.06 -5.95 12.57
C ALA A 66 0.47 -5.00 13.62
N LEU A 67 0.19 -5.52 14.82
CA LEU A 67 -0.28 -4.74 15.96
C LEU A 67 0.77 -3.73 16.45
N ASP A 68 2.02 -4.17 16.61
CA ASP A 68 3.12 -3.31 17.05
C ASP A 68 3.44 -2.24 16.00
N THR A 69 3.39 -2.60 14.71
CA THR A 69 3.55 -1.66 13.60
C THR A 69 2.45 -0.60 13.62
N GLY A 70 1.19 -0.99 13.84
CA GLY A 70 0.10 -0.04 14.02
C GLY A 70 0.34 0.89 15.22
N SER A 71 0.78 0.32 16.35
CA SER A 71 1.11 1.09 17.56
C SER A 71 2.25 2.08 17.33
N HIS A 72 3.25 1.72 16.52
CA HIS A 72 4.32 2.63 16.10
C HIS A 72 3.75 3.82 15.30
N PHE A 73 2.86 3.59 14.33
CA PHE A 73 2.21 4.68 13.60
C PHE A 73 1.28 5.53 14.48
N ALA A 74 0.59 4.91 15.45
CA ALA A 74 -0.20 5.63 16.43
C ALA A 74 0.67 6.61 17.25
N TYR A 75 1.83 6.13 17.72
CA TYR A 75 2.80 6.98 18.41
C TYR A 75 3.28 8.14 17.52
N LEU A 76 3.62 7.87 16.25
CA LEU A 76 4.03 8.93 15.31
C LEU A 76 2.92 9.96 15.08
N LYS A 77 1.67 9.53 15.03
CA LYS A 77 0.51 10.42 14.96
C LYS A 77 0.40 11.32 16.18
N ASP A 78 0.56 10.77 17.38
CA ASP A 78 0.49 11.56 18.62
C ASP A 78 1.65 12.57 18.72
N GLN A 79 2.79 12.28 18.10
CA GLN A 79 3.93 13.19 17.97
C GLN A 79 3.78 14.22 16.83
N GLY A 80 2.69 14.19 16.05
CA GLY A 80 2.49 15.04 14.88
C GLY A 80 3.43 14.71 13.71
N LYS A 81 4.02 13.51 13.70
CA LYS A 81 5.02 13.03 12.73
C LYS A 81 4.51 11.85 11.90
N LEU A 82 3.19 11.66 11.80
CA LEU A 82 2.62 10.59 10.99
C LEU A 82 3.01 10.80 9.51
N PRO A 83 3.61 9.78 8.85
CA PRO A 83 3.89 9.86 7.42
C PRO A 83 2.59 9.98 6.64
N LYS A 84 2.57 10.78 5.56
CA LYS A 84 1.40 10.89 4.68
C LYS A 84 1.35 9.73 3.70
N THR A 85 2.52 9.25 3.31
CA THR A 85 2.70 8.19 2.34
C THR A 85 3.67 7.14 2.86
N VAL A 86 3.25 5.88 2.81
CA VAL A 86 4.04 4.73 3.24
C VAL A 86 4.24 3.79 2.06
N LEU A 87 5.48 3.38 1.84
CA LEU A 87 5.85 2.37 0.84
C LEU A 87 6.08 1.02 1.52
N LEU A 88 5.38 -0.02 1.08
CA LEU A 88 5.62 -1.41 1.46
C LEU A 88 6.45 -2.12 0.38
N ILE A 89 7.67 -2.53 0.72
CA ILE A 89 8.55 -3.27 -0.19
C ILE A 89 8.76 -4.72 0.27
N PRO A 90 9.13 -5.65 -0.64
CA PRO A 90 9.67 -6.94 -0.21
C PRO A 90 10.98 -6.75 0.54
N SER A 91 11.24 -7.61 1.53
CA SER A 91 12.58 -7.77 2.13
C SER A 91 13.26 -9.02 1.56
N ASP A 92 14.52 -9.22 1.93
CA ASP A 92 15.26 -10.45 1.67
C ASP A 92 14.57 -11.70 2.27
N GLU A 93 13.78 -11.51 3.33
CA GLU A 93 13.15 -12.58 4.10
C GLU A 93 11.71 -12.86 3.65
N SER A 94 11.05 -11.91 2.98
CA SER A 94 9.70 -12.12 2.46
C SER A 94 9.30 -11.17 1.34
N LYS A 95 8.58 -11.73 0.37
CA LYS A 95 7.80 -10.96 -0.60
C LYS A 95 6.58 -10.32 0.08
N VAL A 96 6.04 -9.26 -0.52
CA VAL A 96 4.73 -8.73 -0.14
C VAL A 96 3.67 -9.83 -0.35
N ARG A 97 2.87 -10.08 0.68
CA ARG A 97 1.84 -11.14 0.71
C ARG A 97 0.50 -10.51 1.04
N LYS A 98 -0.56 -11.26 0.78
CA LYS A 98 -1.94 -10.85 1.09
C LYS A 98 -2.12 -10.37 2.54
N ALA A 99 -1.54 -11.07 3.52
CA ALA A 99 -1.61 -10.67 4.93
C ALA A 99 -1.02 -9.26 5.16
N HIS A 100 0.14 -8.96 4.56
CA HIS A 100 0.75 -7.62 4.64
C HIS A 100 -0.18 -6.54 4.09
N LEU A 101 -0.80 -6.82 2.94
CA LEU A 101 -1.74 -5.89 2.30
C LEU A 101 -3.00 -5.68 3.15
N GLU A 102 -3.56 -6.73 3.74
CA GLU A 102 -4.73 -6.66 4.63
C GLU A 102 -4.46 -5.82 5.89
N PHE A 103 -3.28 -6.00 6.51
CA PHE A 103 -2.88 -5.22 7.69
C PHE A 103 -2.56 -3.76 7.33
N MET A 104 -1.84 -3.50 6.23
CA MET A 104 -1.59 -2.13 5.79
C MET A 104 -2.87 -1.40 5.38
N ALA A 105 -3.81 -2.10 4.74
CA ALA A 105 -5.14 -1.55 4.45
C ALA A 105 -5.87 -1.15 5.72
N ARG A 106 -5.77 -1.93 6.80
CA ARG A 106 -6.34 -1.59 8.10
C ARG A 106 -5.67 -0.37 8.71
N MET A 107 -4.34 -0.31 8.72
CA MET A 107 -3.60 0.86 9.23
C MET A 107 -3.91 2.13 8.41
N GLN A 108 -4.07 2.02 7.10
CA GLN A 108 -4.52 3.12 6.24
C GLN A 108 -5.90 3.66 6.66
N LEU A 109 -6.83 2.79 7.06
CA LEU A 109 -8.13 3.22 7.58
C LEU A 109 -8.04 3.84 8.98
N ASP A 110 -7.23 3.25 9.85
CA ASP A 110 -7.12 3.68 11.26
C ASP A 110 -6.38 5.03 11.41
N TYR A 111 -5.36 5.27 10.57
CA TYR A 111 -4.48 6.43 10.70
C TYR A 111 -4.57 7.43 9.54
N GLY A 112 -5.14 7.03 8.40
CA GLY A 112 -5.42 7.95 7.28
C GLY A 112 -4.24 8.26 6.35
N PHE A 113 -3.13 7.52 6.43
CA PHE A 113 -2.02 7.64 5.47
C PHE A 113 -2.26 6.80 4.22
N ALA A 114 -1.68 7.20 3.09
CA ALA A 114 -1.77 6.43 1.85
C ALA A 114 -0.68 5.36 1.80
N VAL A 115 -1.06 4.12 1.52
CA VAL A 115 -0.11 3.02 1.34
C VAL A 115 0.07 2.69 -0.12
N TYR A 116 1.32 2.56 -0.52
CA TYR A 116 1.74 2.00 -1.79
C TYR A 116 2.56 0.75 -1.53
N TYR A 117 2.55 -0.20 -2.46
CA TYR A 117 3.31 -1.42 -2.33
C TYR A 117 3.97 -1.80 -3.64
N ASP A 118 5.09 -2.50 -3.53
CA ASP A 118 5.79 -3.08 -4.66
C ASP A 118 5.21 -4.46 -5.01
N ASP A 119 4.59 -4.55 -6.20
CA ASP A 119 4.10 -5.80 -6.77
C ASP A 119 5.06 -6.28 -7.86
N GLY A 120 6.17 -6.89 -7.43
CA GLY A 120 7.15 -7.46 -8.35
C GLY A 120 7.81 -6.43 -9.28
N GLY A 121 8.07 -5.22 -8.78
CA GLY A 121 8.66 -4.10 -9.52
C GLY A 121 7.65 -3.04 -9.96
N THR A 122 6.34 -3.32 -9.84
CA THR A 122 5.28 -2.37 -10.18
C THR A 122 4.73 -1.72 -8.92
N LEU A 123 4.78 -0.40 -8.87
CA LEU A 123 4.20 0.36 -7.77
C LEU A 123 2.67 0.35 -7.88
N LYS A 124 2.00 -0.12 -6.83
CA LYS A 124 0.53 -0.11 -6.71
C LYS A 124 0.08 0.60 -5.46
N LYS A 125 -1.07 1.27 -5.52
CA LYS A 125 -1.70 1.89 -4.36
C LYS A 125 -2.65 0.90 -3.70
N ILE A 126 -2.63 0.81 -2.37
CA ILE A 126 -3.61 0.01 -1.63
C ILE A 126 -4.98 0.69 -1.66
N ASN A 127 -6.00 -0.06 -2.08
CA ASN A 127 -7.40 0.27 -1.90
C ASN A 127 -7.96 -0.55 -0.72
N PRO A 128 -8.26 0.05 0.45
CA PRO A 128 -8.69 -0.69 1.63
C PRO A 128 -10.02 -1.42 1.46
N VAL A 129 -10.88 -0.92 0.57
CA VAL A 129 -12.19 -1.51 0.28
C VAL A 129 -12.02 -2.81 -0.50
N GLU A 130 -11.15 -2.81 -1.51
CA GLU A 130 -10.86 -3.99 -2.32
C GLU A 130 -10.01 -5.02 -1.56
N THR A 131 -9.09 -4.54 -0.72
CA THR A 131 -8.10 -5.38 -0.03
C THR A 131 -8.69 -6.14 1.18
N LYS A 132 -9.95 -5.89 1.56
CA LYS A 132 -10.63 -6.51 2.71
C LYS A 132 -9.81 -6.38 4.00
N ALA A 133 -9.66 -5.15 4.48
CA ALA A 133 -8.91 -4.83 5.70
C ALA A 133 -9.23 -5.79 6.87
N ARG A 134 -8.19 -6.42 7.43
CA ARG A 134 -8.28 -7.33 8.59
C ARG A 134 -8.00 -6.57 9.88
N ASN A 135 -8.50 -7.04 11.02
CA ASN A 135 -8.05 -6.54 12.31
C ASN A 135 -6.54 -6.72 12.48
N LEU A 136 -5.88 -5.78 13.16
CA LEU A 136 -4.47 -5.93 13.50
C LEU A 136 -4.32 -7.06 14.53
N GLU A 137 -3.40 -7.97 14.24
CA GLU A 137 -3.15 -9.16 15.05
C GLU A 137 -1.70 -9.15 15.54
N ASP A 138 -1.50 -9.66 16.75
CA ASP A 138 -0.17 -9.91 17.28
C ASP A 138 0.42 -11.18 16.62
N TYR A 139 1.74 -11.26 16.56
CA TYR A 139 2.40 -12.44 16.00
C TYR A 139 2.41 -13.57 17.04
N HIS A 140 1.68 -14.64 16.73
CA HIS A 140 1.74 -15.88 17.50
C HIS A 140 2.68 -16.87 16.80
N ALA A 141 3.89 -17.02 17.33
CA ALA A 141 4.80 -18.06 16.87
C ALA A 141 4.13 -19.44 17.00
N PRO A 142 4.26 -20.34 16.01
CA PRO A 142 3.77 -21.70 16.17
C PRO A 142 4.51 -22.34 17.34
N VAL A 143 3.81 -22.58 18.44
CA VAL A 143 4.33 -23.34 19.58
C VAL A 143 4.58 -24.75 19.05
N LYS A 144 5.85 -25.09 18.82
CA LYS A 144 6.23 -26.49 18.64
C LYS A 144 5.91 -27.18 19.96
N MET A 145 4.80 -27.93 20.01
CA MET A 145 4.57 -28.87 21.10
C MET A 145 5.78 -29.80 21.16
N ASN A 146 6.45 -29.86 22.31
CA ASN A 146 7.48 -30.85 22.56
C ASN A 146 6.88 -32.24 22.24
N ASP A 147 7.65 -33.11 21.58
CA ASP A 147 7.19 -34.44 21.18
C ASP A 147 6.68 -35.28 22.37
N GLU A 148 7.08 -34.93 23.60
CA GLU A 148 6.59 -35.53 24.85
C GLU A 148 5.11 -35.24 25.17
N MET A 149 4.50 -34.23 24.54
CA MET A 149 3.07 -33.93 24.66
C MET A 149 2.23 -34.45 23.49
N LYS A 150 2.86 -35.05 22.48
CA LYS A 150 2.21 -35.64 21.30
C LYS A 150 1.67 -37.03 21.65
N GLY A 151 0.66 -37.08 22.52
CA GLY A 151 0.03 -38.34 22.93
C GLY A 151 -0.67 -38.34 24.28
N LYS A 152 -0.55 -37.28 25.09
CA LYS A 152 -1.38 -37.13 26.29
C LYS A 152 -2.75 -36.58 25.89
N GLU A 153 -3.64 -37.50 25.55
CA GLU A 153 -5.06 -37.18 25.38
C GLU A 153 -5.61 -36.53 26.66
N ALA A 154 -6.44 -35.50 26.49
CA ALA A 154 -7.16 -34.81 27.56
C ALA A 154 -8.32 -35.65 28.12
N SER A 155 -8.14 -36.96 28.29
CA SER A 155 -9.18 -37.92 28.70
C SER A 155 -8.90 -38.66 30.01
N SER A 156 -7.83 -38.37 30.74
CA SER A 156 -7.55 -38.99 32.05
C SER A 156 -7.80 -38.03 33.22
N GLY A 157 -9.08 -37.76 33.46
CA GLY A 157 -9.53 -36.97 34.61
C GLY A 157 -11.00 -37.21 34.94
N GLY A 158 -11.41 -38.48 35.01
CA GLY A 158 -12.71 -38.85 35.56
C GLY A 158 -12.77 -38.44 37.04
N TYR A 159 -13.54 -37.42 37.35
CA TYR A 159 -13.91 -37.07 38.72
C TYR A 159 -14.75 -38.22 39.29
N ASP A 160 -14.19 -38.94 40.27
CA ASP A 160 -14.90 -39.96 41.04
C ASP A 160 -15.37 -39.36 42.38
N PRO A 161 -16.67 -39.07 42.57
CA PRO A 161 -17.20 -38.49 43.80
C PRO A 161 -17.30 -39.50 44.96
N SER A 162 -16.82 -40.74 44.84
CA SER A 162 -16.96 -41.77 45.86
C SER A 162 -15.83 -41.86 46.89
N GLN A 163 -14.76 -41.06 46.78
CA GLN A 163 -13.76 -40.94 47.85
C GLN A 163 -14.11 -39.80 48.81
N ARG A 164 -14.85 -40.14 49.88
CA ARG A 164 -14.89 -39.40 51.15
C ARG A 164 -14.47 -40.33 52.28
#